data_AF-A0A1X2GC89-F1
#
_entry.id   AF-A0A1X2GC89-F1
#
_cell.length_a   1.000
_cell.length_b   1.000
_cell.length_c   1.000
_cell.angle_alpha   90.00
_cell.angle_beta   90.00
_cell.angle_gamma   90.00
#
_symmetry.space_group_name_H-M   'P 1'
#
loop_
_entity.id
_entity.type
_entity.pdbx_description
1 polymer ?
#
loop_
_entity_poly.entity_id
_entity_poly.type
_entity_poly.pdbx_seq_one_letter_code
_entity_poly.pdbx_strand_id
1 'polypeptide(L)'
;MIKTSQLSALPPSSPALSRHIHIWSAGGDGTVMSVFEMMVQHRIDLDLVFFSCIPFGTGNDISQVLGWGRTTPHRDTLGPHLRRFEALVLERLDKSKAARLDIWQVTMTSHASGHVQRQGPHQRNDGHNVMEVQERPAEKQHWMQRKMCSYVSLGVQGYVGSGFEQHRAGHRWANIWAYTVESAKWLFWRRFPPITSFVSGIRLAAIGKAKKTRTDAGGEQVPLLVKHPIDLVIQNIPHVWGREVDLWGEAQSGLESVQGRQPLGPTDPSQWQPQRANDGRLEVMVISNLFSYLKKLANYRKHVSRIGQFASPFSIEFWPPDQRPHQAQRSRHERDNVICLMCDGEFYEMKDPKAVTFDWCAQIWTLGYHDGEKMGRIVHDEIKHARLN
;
A
#
# COMPACT_ATOMS: atom_id res chain seq x y z
N MET A 1 -19.79 45.88 -15.31
CA MET A 1 -18.74 45.84 -16.35
C MET A 1 -17.39 45.88 -15.67
N ILE A 2 -16.75 44.73 -15.49
CA ILE A 2 -15.38 44.62 -14.96
C ILE A 2 -14.45 44.62 -16.17
N LYS A 3 -13.49 45.56 -16.18
CA LYS A 3 -12.57 45.79 -17.31
C LYS A 3 -11.63 44.60 -17.51
N THR A 4 -11.80 43.94 -18.63
CA THR A 4 -10.92 42.91 -19.19
C THR A 4 -9.69 43.59 -19.82
N SER A 5 -8.72 44.00 -19.01
CA SER A 5 -7.44 44.49 -19.56
C SER A 5 -6.33 44.40 -18.53
N GLN A 6 -5.81 43.18 -18.32
CA GLN A 6 -4.43 42.86 -17.91
C GLN A 6 -4.30 41.34 -17.69
N LEU A 7 -4.38 40.58 -18.78
CA LEU A 7 -3.87 39.20 -18.84
C LEU A 7 -2.64 39.24 -19.74
N SER A 8 -1.56 39.81 -19.21
CA SER A 8 -0.23 39.73 -19.79
C SER A 8 0.30 38.31 -19.62
N ALA A 9 0.55 37.65 -20.76
CA ALA A 9 1.38 36.46 -20.96
C ALA A 9 1.68 35.63 -19.71
N LEU A 10 0.76 34.71 -19.38
CA LEU A 10 1.09 33.60 -18.50
C LEU A 10 2.22 32.77 -19.15
N PRO A 11 3.25 32.34 -18.39
CA PRO A 11 4.29 31.44 -18.89
C PRO A 11 3.65 30.17 -19.50
N PRO A 12 4.34 29.43 -20.38
CA PRO A 12 3.80 28.22 -20.99
C PRO A 12 3.22 27.36 -19.87
N SER A 13 1.90 27.26 -19.90
CA SER A 13 1.11 26.74 -18.80
C SER A 13 1.57 25.32 -18.52
N SER A 14 1.83 24.98 -17.25
CA SER A 14 2.15 23.61 -16.83
C SER A 14 1.21 22.60 -17.53
N PRO A 15 1.63 21.35 -17.84
CA PRO A 15 0.70 20.35 -18.39
C PRO A 15 -0.60 20.18 -17.58
N ALA A 16 -0.60 20.57 -16.30
CA ALA A 16 -1.79 20.64 -15.45
C ALA A 16 -2.83 21.70 -15.89
N LEU A 17 -2.47 22.68 -16.72
CA LEU A 17 -3.35 23.73 -17.21
C LEU A 17 -3.83 23.49 -18.65
N SER A 18 -3.23 22.55 -19.39
CA SER A 18 -3.78 22.06 -20.66
C SER A 18 -4.93 21.09 -20.35
N ARG A 19 -6.17 21.49 -20.67
CA ARG A 19 -7.42 20.90 -20.17
C ARG A 19 -7.47 19.35 -20.17
N HIS A 20 -7.33 18.80 -18.97
CA HIS A 20 -7.77 17.47 -18.55
C HIS A 20 -8.65 17.65 -17.29
N ILE A 21 -9.50 16.68 -16.96
CA ILE A 21 -10.41 16.77 -15.81
C ILE A 21 -9.60 16.51 -14.53
N HIS A 22 -9.72 17.39 -13.53
CA HIS A 22 -8.98 17.25 -12.29
C HIS A 22 -9.88 16.74 -11.16
N ILE A 23 -9.43 15.72 -10.42
CA ILE A 23 -10.16 15.14 -9.29
C ILE A 23 -9.34 15.22 -8.03
N TRP A 24 -9.90 15.88 -7.02
CA TRP A 24 -9.21 16.28 -5.80
C TRP A 24 -9.86 15.60 -4.60
N SER A 25 -9.26 14.52 -4.12
CA SER A 25 -9.74 13.79 -2.96
C SER A 25 -9.20 14.42 -1.67
N ALA A 26 -10.08 14.95 -0.84
CA ALA A 26 -9.72 15.53 0.45
C ALA A 26 -9.89 14.51 1.57
N GLY A 27 -8.80 13.85 1.98
CA GLY A 27 -8.85 12.72 2.90
C GLY A 27 -7.48 12.05 3.08
N GLY A 28 -7.49 10.75 3.36
CA GLY A 28 -6.30 9.89 3.36
C GLY A 28 -6.23 9.00 2.12
N ASP A 29 -5.32 8.02 2.14
CA ASP A 29 -5.09 7.13 1.00
C ASP A 29 -6.36 6.34 0.60
N GLY A 30 -7.14 5.86 1.57
CA GLY A 30 -8.43 5.21 1.31
C GLY A 30 -9.46 6.11 0.60
N THR A 31 -9.44 7.42 0.83
CA THR A 31 -10.34 8.35 0.12
C THR A 31 -9.99 8.45 -1.37
N VAL A 32 -8.70 8.39 -1.72
CA VAL A 32 -8.26 8.34 -3.12
C VAL A 32 -8.83 7.09 -3.80
N MET A 33 -8.75 5.93 -3.12
CA MET A 33 -9.27 4.66 -3.65
C MET A 33 -10.79 4.63 -3.77
N SER A 34 -11.53 5.16 -2.79
CA SER A 34 -13.00 5.24 -2.90
C SER A 34 -13.44 6.09 -4.09
N VAL A 35 -12.73 7.19 -4.39
CA VAL A 35 -13.01 8.03 -5.57
C VAL A 35 -12.68 7.28 -6.86
N PHE A 36 -11.53 6.61 -6.92
CA PHE A 36 -11.16 5.77 -8.06
C PHE A 36 -12.22 4.69 -8.34
N GLU A 37 -12.67 3.98 -7.31
CA GLU A 37 -13.68 2.92 -7.45
C GLU A 37 -15.02 3.47 -7.93
N MET A 38 -15.47 4.61 -7.39
CA MET A 38 -16.68 5.28 -7.85
C MET A 38 -16.60 5.63 -9.33
N MET A 39 -15.47 6.15 -9.80
CA MET A 39 -15.26 6.44 -11.21
C MET A 39 -15.30 5.19 -12.10
N VAL A 40 -14.65 4.11 -11.66
CA VAL A 40 -14.69 2.82 -12.36
C VAL A 40 -16.11 2.27 -12.43
N GLN A 41 -16.87 2.33 -11.33
CA GLN A 41 -18.28 1.93 -11.28
C GLN A 41 -19.14 2.71 -12.28
N HIS A 42 -18.88 4.01 -12.40
CA HIS A 42 -19.55 4.90 -13.36
C HIS A 42 -18.95 4.88 -14.77
N ARG A 43 -17.96 4.01 -15.03
CA ARG A 43 -17.28 3.85 -16.33
C ARG A 43 -16.69 5.16 -16.86
N ILE A 44 -16.16 5.98 -15.97
CA ILE A 44 -15.44 7.20 -16.34
C ILE A 44 -14.10 6.80 -16.97
N ASP A 45 -13.77 7.41 -18.11
CA ASP A 45 -12.47 7.26 -18.74
C ASP A 45 -11.37 7.90 -17.88
N LEU A 46 -10.48 7.07 -17.36
CA LEU A 46 -9.42 7.48 -16.43
C LEU A 46 -8.26 8.19 -17.13
N ASP A 47 -8.09 8.02 -18.45
CA ASP A 47 -7.03 8.68 -19.21
C ASP A 47 -7.29 10.19 -19.38
N LEU A 48 -8.55 10.61 -19.19
CA LEU A 48 -8.95 12.02 -19.23
C LEU A 48 -8.76 12.74 -17.88
N VAL A 49 -8.34 12.02 -16.84
CA VAL A 49 -8.40 12.48 -15.46
C VAL A 49 -7.03 12.54 -14.79
N PHE A 50 -6.79 13.64 -14.10
CA PHE A 50 -5.68 13.80 -13.16
C PHE A 50 -6.17 13.72 -11.71
N PHE A 51 -5.63 12.77 -10.96
CA PHE A 51 -5.86 12.62 -9.53
C PHE A 51 -4.91 13.50 -8.71
N SER A 52 -5.45 14.15 -7.70
CA SER A 52 -4.70 14.90 -6.69
C SER A 52 -5.33 14.64 -5.33
N CYS A 53 -4.53 14.69 -4.27
CA CYS A 53 -5.02 14.45 -2.91
C CYS A 53 -4.68 15.60 -1.97
N ILE A 54 -5.65 16.00 -1.14
CA ILE A 54 -5.47 16.97 -0.05
C ILE A 54 -5.35 16.18 1.26
N PRO A 55 -4.23 16.28 2.00
CA PRO A 55 -3.89 15.40 3.11
C PRO A 55 -4.68 15.73 4.40
N PHE A 56 -5.96 15.39 4.42
CA PHE A 56 -6.83 15.52 5.60
C PHE A 56 -6.88 14.24 6.45
N GLY A 57 -6.35 13.12 5.94
CA GLY A 57 -6.30 11.85 6.65
C GLY A 57 -5.21 11.75 7.72
N THR A 58 -5.23 10.62 8.44
CA THR A 58 -4.20 10.29 9.43
C THR A 58 -2.93 9.73 8.77
N GLY A 59 -3.09 8.77 7.84
CA GLY A 59 -2.07 8.26 6.92
C GLY A 59 -2.32 8.86 5.54
N ASN A 60 -1.35 9.65 5.07
CA ASN A 60 -1.41 10.37 3.79
C ASN A 60 -0.15 10.00 3.00
N ASP A 61 0.09 8.71 2.81
CA ASP A 61 1.30 8.21 2.16
C ASP A 61 1.36 8.68 0.71
N ILE A 62 0.23 8.66 -0.02
CA ILE A 62 0.12 9.15 -1.41
C ILE A 62 0.49 10.64 -1.48
N SER A 63 -0.07 11.47 -0.59
CA SER A 63 0.22 12.91 -0.56
C SER A 63 1.70 13.20 -0.32
N GLN A 64 2.33 12.43 0.57
CA GLN A 64 3.76 12.58 0.87
C GLN A 64 4.63 12.15 -0.31
N VAL A 65 4.36 11.01 -0.95
CA VAL A 65 5.16 10.56 -2.11
C VAL A 65 4.95 11.43 -3.34
N LEU A 66 3.81 12.12 -3.43
CA LEU A 66 3.56 13.16 -4.41
C LEU A 66 4.18 14.51 -4.04
N GLY A 67 4.83 14.66 -2.88
CA GLY A 67 5.53 15.89 -2.48
C GLY A 67 4.63 16.97 -1.87
N TRP A 68 3.34 16.70 -1.66
CA TRP A 68 2.40 17.64 -1.02
C TRP A 68 2.48 17.62 0.51
N GLY A 69 3.26 16.69 1.06
CA GLY A 69 3.47 16.55 2.50
C GLY A 69 2.32 15.85 3.23
N ARG A 70 2.49 15.74 4.56
CA ARG A 70 1.60 14.95 5.43
C ARG A 70 0.36 15.71 5.93
N THR A 71 0.34 17.04 5.83
CA THR A 71 -0.73 17.93 6.30
C THR A 71 -0.80 19.17 5.45
N THR A 72 -1.94 19.86 5.49
CA THR A 72 -2.02 21.23 4.98
C THR A 72 -1.28 22.20 5.91
N PRO A 73 -0.73 23.32 5.38
CA PRO A 73 0.01 24.30 6.19
C PRO A 73 -0.83 24.99 7.27
N HIS A 74 -2.15 25.05 7.09
CA HIS A 74 -3.07 25.77 7.96
C HIS A 74 -4.19 24.86 8.46
N ARG A 75 -4.46 24.92 9.77
CA ARG A 75 -5.58 24.20 10.40
C ARG A 75 -6.93 24.59 9.79
N ASP A 76 -7.14 25.88 9.55
CA ASP A 76 -8.25 26.38 8.75
C ASP A 76 -7.78 26.50 7.30
N THR A 77 -8.03 25.44 6.54
CA THR A 77 -7.62 25.31 5.13
C THR A 77 -8.48 26.19 4.20
N LEU A 78 -9.70 26.57 4.60
CA LEU A 78 -10.54 27.45 3.81
C LEU A 78 -10.05 28.89 3.90
N GLY A 79 -9.81 29.37 5.14
CA GLY A 79 -9.43 30.74 5.40
C GLY A 79 -10.55 31.75 5.10
N PRO A 80 -10.31 33.05 5.38
CA PRO A 80 -11.27 34.10 5.07
C PRO A 80 -11.56 34.14 3.57
N HIS A 81 -12.86 34.14 3.22
CA HIS A 81 -13.32 34.17 1.83
C HIS A 81 -12.67 33.11 0.92
N LEU A 82 -12.37 31.93 1.45
CA LEU A 82 -11.75 30.80 0.73
C LEU A 82 -10.33 31.07 0.20
N ARG A 83 -9.68 32.18 0.58
CA ARG A 83 -8.37 32.57 0.02
C ARG A 83 -7.27 31.53 0.24
N ARG A 84 -7.31 30.79 1.35
CA ARG A 84 -6.32 29.73 1.62
C ARG A 84 -6.59 28.49 0.78
N PHE A 85 -7.86 28.17 0.54
CA PHE A 85 -8.23 27.08 -0.35
C PHE A 85 -7.86 27.42 -1.80
N GLU A 86 -8.15 28.65 -2.24
CA GLU A 86 -7.71 29.17 -3.53
C GLU A 86 -6.19 29.09 -3.69
N ALA A 87 -5.42 29.59 -2.71
CA ALA A 87 -3.96 29.50 -2.74
C ALA A 87 -3.44 28.06 -2.81
N LEU A 88 -4.04 27.13 -2.05
CA LEU A 88 -3.72 25.71 -2.11
C LEU A 88 -4.02 25.12 -3.49
N VAL A 89 -5.12 25.54 -4.11
CA VAL A 89 -5.51 25.08 -5.45
C VAL A 89 -4.55 25.62 -6.51
N LEU A 90 -4.27 26.92 -6.49
CA LEU A 90 -3.35 27.56 -7.41
C LEU A 90 -1.94 26.99 -7.29
N GLU A 91 -1.43 26.80 -6.07
CA GLU A 91 -0.13 26.16 -5.85
C GLU A 91 -0.09 24.78 -6.50
N ARG A 92 -1.14 23.98 -6.33
CA ARG A 92 -1.20 22.64 -6.94
C ARG A 92 -1.27 22.69 -8.45
N LEU A 93 -1.99 23.64 -9.05
CA LEU A 93 -2.04 23.78 -10.50
C LEU A 93 -0.69 24.25 -11.07
N ASP A 94 -0.05 25.21 -10.41
CA ASP A 94 1.18 25.85 -10.88
C ASP A 94 2.42 24.99 -10.64
N LYS A 95 2.47 24.29 -9.50
CA LYS A 95 3.64 23.53 -9.04
C LYS A 95 3.50 22.03 -9.24
N SER A 96 2.45 21.54 -9.91
CA SER A 96 2.33 20.11 -10.20
C SER A 96 2.91 19.70 -11.53
N LYS A 97 3.30 18.42 -11.59
CA LYS A 97 3.57 17.67 -12.81
C LYS A 97 2.83 16.34 -12.75
N ALA A 98 2.38 15.89 -13.91
CA ALA A 98 1.76 14.59 -14.10
C ALA A 98 2.78 13.46 -13.85
N ALA A 99 2.35 12.43 -13.13
CA ALA A 99 3.09 11.19 -12.94
C ALA A 99 2.14 10.00 -12.85
N ARG A 100 2.56 8.84 -13.37
CA ARG A 100 1.70 7.65 -13.40
C ARG A 100 1.81 6.88 -12.10
N LEU A 101 0.69 6.27 -11.70
CA LEU A 101 0.57 5.41 -10.53
C LEU A 101 -0.25 4.18 -10.89
N ASP A 102 0.33 3.01 -10.71
CA ASP A 102 -0.33 1.72 -10.86
C ASP A 102 -1.31 1.52 -9.71
N ILE A 103 -2.48 0.99 -10.06
CA ILE A 103 -3.49 0.51 -9.13
C ILE A 103 -3.50 -1.00 -9.23
N TRP A 104 -3.45 -1.64 -8.08
CA TRP A 104 -3.43 -3.08 -7.93
C TRP A 104 -4.75 -3.57 -7.39
N GLN A 105 -5.12 -4.78 -7.77
CA GLN A 105 -6.21 -5.52 -7.19
C GLN A 105 -5.64 -6.58 -6.26
N VAL A 106 -6.12 -6.57 -5.03
CA VAL A 106 -5.76 -7.51 -3.98
C VAL A 106 -6.96 -8.43 -3.74
N THR A 107 -6.80 -9.71 -4.06
CA THR A 107 -7.84 -10.72 -3.85
C THR A 107 -7.43 -11.63 -2.69
N MET A 108 -8.18 -11.55 -1.60
CA MET A 108 -8.03 -12.34 -0.39
C MET A 108 -8.96 -13.54 -0.44
N THR A 109 -8.46 -14.75 -0.20
CA THR A 109 -9.27 -15.97 -0.18
C THR A 109 -8.93 -16.84 1.02
N SER A 110 -9.93 -17.56 1.53
CA SER A 110 -9.81 -18.53 2.60
C SER A 110 -10.24 -19.92 2.14
N HIS A 111 -9.86 -20.93 2.90
CA HIS A 111 -10.41 -22.28 2.77
C HIS A 111 -11.88 -22.30 3.23
N ALA A 112 -12.59 -23.38 2.91
CA ALA A 112 -14.00 -23.55 3.28
C ALA A 112 -14.26 -23.55 4.80
N SER A 113 -13.26 -23.87 5.63
CA SER A 113 -13.33 -23.77 7.09
C SER A 113 -13.14 -22.34 7.63
N GLY A 114 -12.67 -21.46 6.75
CA GLY A 114 -12.18 -20.12 7.03
C GLY A 114 -13.17 -19.02 6.67
N HIS A 115 -12.67 -17.79 6.73
CA HIS A 115 -13.36 -16.60 6.25
C HIS A 115 -12.39 -15.44 6.05
N VAL A 116 -12.84 -14.43 5.33
CA VAL A 116 -12.19 -13.13 5.19
C VAL A 116 -13.18 -12.07 5.67
N GLN A 117 -12.74 -11.23 6.61
CA GLN A 117 -13.58 -10.16 7.15
C GLN A 117 -12.81 -8.86 7.31
N ARG A 118 -13.48 -7.75 7.02
CA ARG A 118 -12.98 -6.41 7.34
C ARG A 118 -13.11 -6.17 8.85
N GLN A 119 -12.07 -5.63 9.46
CA GLN A 119 -12.02 -5.28 10.86
C GLN A 119 -12.48 -3.83 11.07
N GLY A 120 -13.23 -3.59 12.13
CA GLY A 120 -13.75 -2.26 12.50
C GLY A 120 -15.26 -2.26 12.78
N PRO A 121 -15.80 -1.16 13.33
CA PRO A 121 -17.23 -1.04 13.60
C PRO A 121 -18.05 -1.07 12.30
N HIS A 122 -19.19 -1.79 12.31
CA HIS A 122 -20.11 -1.92 11.17
C HIS A 122 -20.71 -0.58 10.70
N GLN A 123 -20.75 0.42 11.58
CA GLN A 123 -21.10 1.80 11.27
C GLN A 123 -19.98 2.71 11.76
N ARG A 124 -19.36 3.44 10.84
CA ARG A 124 -18.42 4.50 11.20
C ARG A 124 -19.18 5.83 11.27
N ASN A 125 -19.00 6.58 12.35
CA ASN A 125 -19.54 7.95 12.50
C ASN A 125 -18.55 9.03 12.02
N ASP A 126 -17.50 8.65 11.27
CA ASP A 126 -16.41 9.54 10.85
C ASP A 126 -16.53 10.01 9.38
N GLY A 127 -17.66 9.75 8.73
CA GLY A 127 -17.90 10.15 7.34
C GLY A 127 -17.27 9.23 6.28
N HIS A 128 -16.61 8.12 6.67
CA HIS A 128 -16.13 7.09 5.75
C HIS A 128 -17.22 6.10 5.27
N ASN A 129 -18.50 6.40 5.50
CA ASN A 129 -19.61 5.64 4.92
C ASN A 129 -19.76 5.99 3.43
N VAL A 130 -18.72 5.68 2.64
CA VAL A 130 -18.84 5.60 1.18
C VAL A 130 -19.54 4.27 0.87
N MET A 131 -20.20 4.17 -0.29
CA MET A 131 -21.16 3.12 -0.68
C MET A 131 -20.75 1.65 -0.46
N GLU A 132 -19.50 1.34 -0.12
CA GLU A 132 -19.05 0.01 0.32
C GLU A 132 -19.64 -0.46 1.66
N VAL A 133 -20.20 0.44 2.50
CA VAL A 133 -20.64 0.12 3.88
C VAL A 133 -22.11 -0.34 3.96
N GLN A 134 -22.75 -0.66 2.84
CA GLN A 134 -24.06 -1.37 2.84
C GLN A 134 -23.94 -2.84 2.39
N GLU A 135 -22.84 -3.52 2.73
CA GLU A 135 -22.87 -4.97 2.73
C GLU A 135 -23.73 -5.45 3.91
N ARG A 136 -24.83 -6.15 3.58
CA ARG A 136 -25.75 -6.78 4.54
C ARG A 136 -24.96 -7.63 5.55
N PRO A 137 -25.41 -7.78 6.81
CA PRO A 137 -24.83 -8.75 7.72
C PRO A 137 -25.23 -10.14 7.23
N ALA A 138 -24.44 -10.73 6.33
CA ALA A 138 -24.82 -11.97 5.68
C ALA A 138 -23.58 -12.81 5.36
N GLU A 139 -23.41 -13.84 6.19
CA GLU A 139 -22.47 -14.96 6.07
C GLU A 139 -20.97 -14.61 6.09
N LYS A 140 -20.20 -15.51 6.71
CA LYS A 140 -18.75 -15.48 6.67
C LYS A 140 -18.30 -15.61 5.22
N GLN A 141 -17.90 -14.51 4.59
CA GLN A 141 -17.41 -14.54 3.22
C GLN A 141 -16.09 -15.30 3.14
N HIS A 142 -15.94 -16.19 2.16
CA HIS A 142 -14.69 -16.94 1.95
C HIS A 142 -13.66 -16.19 1.11
N TRP A 143 -14.04 -15.05 0.53
CA TRP A 143 -13.18 -14.24 -0.32
C TRP A 143 -13.55 -12.76 -0.20
N MET A 144 -12.61 -11.88 -0.55
CA MET A 144 -12.80 -10.45 -0.61
C MET A 144 -11.81 -9.84 -1.60
N GLN A 145 -12.20 -8.75 -2.25
CA GLN A 145 -11.36 -8.06 -3.24
C GLN A 145 -11.29 -6.58 -2.94
N ARG A 146 -10.09 -5.99 -3.04
CA ARG A 146 -9.84 -4.57 -2.78
C ARG A 146 -8.90 -3.98 -3.81
N LYS A 147 -9.00 -2.67 -4.03
CA LYS A 147 -8.00 -1.91 -4.78
C LYS A 147 -6.93 -1.36 -3.84
N MET A 148 -5.69 -1.37 -4.32
CA MET A 148 -4.51 -0.92 -3.59
C MET A 148 -3.70 0.00 -4.48
N CYS A 149 -3.30 1.14 -3.96
CA CYS A 149 -2.38 2.07 -4.59
C CYS A 149 -1.10 2.27 -3.78
N SER A 150 -1.08 1.92 -2.50
CA SER A 150 0.07 2.18 -1.63
C SER A 150 0.80 0.90 -1.24
N TYR A 151 0.22 0.10 -0.34
CA TYR A 151 0.86 -1.13 0.14
C TYR A 151 -0.10 -2.05 0.90
N VAL A 152 0.27 -3.33 0.93
CA VAL A 152 -0.29 -4.35 1.83
C VAL A 152 0.77 -4.74 2.86
N SER A 153 0.36 -4.95 4.11
CA SER A 153 1.19 -5.59 5.14
C SER A 153 0.46 -6.78 5.74
N LEU A 154 1.13 -7.92 5.79
CA LEU A 154 0.67 -9.17 6.40
C LEU A 154 1.45 -9.37 7.70
N GLY A 155 0.77 -9.39 8.85
CA GLY A 155 1.39 -9.55 10.16
C GLY A 155 1.25 -8.31 11.05
N VAL A 156 2.39 -7.74 11.48
CA VAL A 156 2.46 -6.70 12.54
C VAL A 156 1.43 -5.58 12.35
N GLN A 157 1.36 -4.96 11.16
CA GLN A 157 0.44 -3.84 10.94
C GLN A 157 -1.03 -4.28 10.97
N GLY A 158 -1.34 -5.45 10.41
CA GLY A 158 -2.69 -6.02 10.49
C GLY A 158 -3.13 -6.28 11.93
N TYR A 159 -2.24 -6.85 12.75
CA TYR A 159 -2.53 -7.17 14.15
C TYR A 159 -2.68 -5.95 15.05
N VAL A 160 -1.79 -4.97 14.92
CA VAL A 160 -1.87 -3.69 15.66
C VAL A 160 -3.10 -2.90 15.18
N GLY A 161 -3.28 -2.85 13.87
CA GLY A 161 -4.36 -2.15 13.20
C GLY A 161 -5.76 -2.63 13.54
N SER A 162 -5.95 -3.95 13.62
CA SER A 162 -7.23 -4.54 14.05
C SER A 162 -7.62 -4.08 15.47
N GLY A 163 -6.66 -3.98 16.40
CA GLY A 163 -6.90 -3.42 17.73
C GLY A 163 -7.14 -1.91 17.71
N PHE A 164 -6.41 -1.18 16.85
CA PHE A 164 -6.54 0.26 16.68
C PHE A 164 -7.92 0.65 16.15
N GLU A 165 -8.45 -0.09 15.17
CA GLU A 165 -9.69 0.26 14.49
C GLU A 165 -10.91 0.24 15.43
N GLN A 166 -10.87 -0.59 16.47
CA GLN A 166 -11.87 -0.62 17.54
C GLN A 166 -11.87 0.66 18.41
N HIS A 167 -10.75 1.38 18.43
CA HIS A 167 -10.52 2.57 19.25
C HIS A 167 -10.26 3.83 18.39
N ARG A 168 -10.53 3.77 17.08
CA ARG A 168 -10.35 4.89 16.16
C ARG A 168 -11.24 6.06 16.59
N ALA A 169 -10.65 7.24 16.68
CA ALA A 169 -11.30 8.49 17.06
C ALA A 169 -11.37 9.46 15.87
N GLY A 170 -12.28 10.43 15.92
CA GLY A 170 -12.42 11.46 14.88
C GLY A 170 -11.26 12.47 14.84
N HIS A 171 -10.31 12.41 15.79
CA HIS A 171 -9.19 13.33 15.88
C HIS A 171 -7.85 12.63 15.63
N ARG A 172 -7.00 13.27 14.80
CA ARG A 172 -5.70 12.72 14.39
C ARG A 172 -4.77 12.37 15.54
N TRP A 173 -4.67 13.25 16.54
CA TRP A 173 -3.81 13.03 17.70
C TRP A 173 -4.26 11.81 18.52
N ALA A 174 -5.58 11.65 18.68
CA ALA A 174 -6.17 10.51 19.38
C ALA A 174 -5.91 9.22 18.60
N ASN A 175 -5.97 9.26 17.27
CA ASN A 175 -5.62 8.13 16.42
C ASN A 175 -4.15 7.72 16.55
N ILE A 176 -3.23 8.69 16.55
CA ILE A 176 -1.80 8.43 16.76
C ILE A 176 -1.58 7.76 18.12
N TRP A 177 -2.28 8.24 19.16
CA TRP A 177 -2.15 7.70 20.50
C TRP A 177 -2.72 6.29 20.62
N ALA A 178 -3.92 6.05 20.08
CA ALA A 178 -4.53 4.72 20.03
C ALA A 178 -3.62 3.71 19.31
N TYR A 179 -3.05 4.10 18.16
CA TYR A 179 -2.10 3.24 17.43
C TYR A 179 -0.82 2.96 18.25
N THR A 180 -0.33 3.97 18.99
CA THR A 180 0.84 3.82 19.87
C THR A 180 0.57 2.86 21.02
N VAL A 181 -0.60 2.96 21.66
CA VAL A 181 -1.02 2.08 22.76
C VAL A 181 -1.20 0.65 22.27
N GLU A 182 -1.84 0.44 21.12
CA GLU A 182 -2.01 -0.90 20.54
C GLU A 182 -0.67 -1.51 20.12
N SER A 183 0.23 -0.71 19.53
CA SER A 183 1.60 -1.13 19.27
C SER A 183 2.29 -1.57 20.56
N ALA A 184 2.19 -0.78 21.64
CA ALA A 184 2.77 -1.11 22.93
C ALA A 184 2.21 -2.42 23.52
N LYS A 185 0.89 -2.67 23.40
CA LYS A 185 0.28 -3.93 23.85
C LYS A 185 0.91 -5.14 23.17
N TRP A 186 1.12 -5.03 21.86
CA TRP A 186 1.76 -6.08 21.09
C TRP A 186 3.26 -6.23 21.36
N LEU A 187 3.94 -5.12 21.69
CA LEU A 187 5.37 -5.11 22.03
C LEU A 187 5.65 -5.75 23.40
N PHE A 188 4.86 -5.41 24.42
CA PHE A 188 5.16 -5.76 25.82
C PHE A 188 4.37 -6.96 26.35
N TRP A 189 3.16 -7.20 25.84
CA TRP A 189 2.26 -8.22 26.42
C TRP A 189 1.84 -9.32 25.44
N ARG A 190 2.11 -9.19 24.15
CA ARG A 190 1.84 -10.22 23.14
C ARG A 190 3.11 -10.58 22.38
N ARG A 191 3.03 -11.66 21.59
CA ARG A 191 4.10 -12.06 20.66
C ARG A 191 3.51 -12.10 19.26
N PHE A 192 4.15 -11.41 18.33
CA PHE A 192 3.80 -11.52 16.92
C PHE A 192 4.15 -12.93 16.41
N PRO A 193 3.19 -13.63 15.79
CA PRO A 193 3.49 -14.90 15.16
C PRO A 193 4.35 -14.67 13.90
N PRO A 194 5.29 -15.57 13.58
CA PRO A 194 6.08 -15.44 12.38
C PRO A 194 5.23 -15.75 11.14
N ILE A 195 5.47 -15.04 10.05
CA ILE A 195 4.77 -15.17 8.77
C ILE A 195 4.91 -16.57 8.19
N THR A 196 6.06 -17.23 8.41
CA THR A 196 6.30 -18.61 7.98
C THR A 196 5.41 -19.64 8.66
N SER A 197 4.75 -19.31 9.79
CA SER A 197 3.73 -20.19 10.39
C SER A 197 2.46 -20.28 9.53
N PHE A 198 2.24 -19.28 8.65
CA PHE A 198 1.02 -19.19 7.82
C PHE A 198 1.32 -19.31 6.33
N VAL A 199 2.38 -18.66 5.84
CA VAL A 199 2.73 -18.59 4.41
C VAL A 199 3.55 -19.81 4.01
N SER A 200 3.14 -20.48 2.95
CA SER A 200 3.84 -21.60 2.33
C SER A 200 4.79 -21.16 1.22
N GLY A 201 4.45 -20.10 0.48
CA GLY A 201 5.30 -19.58 -0.59
C GLY A 201 4.73 -18.37 -1.31
N ILE A 202 5.48 -17.89 -2.30
CA ILE A 202 5.04 -16.88 -3.26
C ILE A 202 5.03 -17.52 -4.63
N ARG A 203 3.90 -17.47 -5.32
CA ARG A 203 3.71 -18.08 -6.63
C ARG A 203 3.53 -17.00 -7.69
N LEU A 204 4.33 -17.07 -8.74
CA LEU A 204 4.09 -16.34 -9.98
C LEU A 204 3.04 -17.08 -10.80
N ALA A 205 2.08 -16.37 -11.38
CA ALA A 205 1.24 -16.98 -12.40
C ALA A 205 2.12 -17.33 -13.61
N ALA A 206 1.93 -18.52 -14.19
CA ALA A 206 2.64 -18.91 -15.40
C ALA A 206 2.20 -17.98 -16.55
N ILE A 207 3.07 -17.06 -16.95
CA ILE A 207 2.84 -16.20 -18.11
C ILE A 207 3.04 -17.08 -19.36
N GLY A 208 1.92 -17.54 -19.94
CA GLY A 208 1.90 -18.29 -21.19
C GLY A 208 2.11 -19.80 -21.03
N LYS A 209 1.61 -20.56 -22.01
CA LYS A 209 1.66 -22.04 -22.09
C LYS A 209 3.10 -22.56 -22.06
N ALA A 210 3.69 -22.68 -20.88
CA ALA A 210 4.81 -23.59 -20.67
C ALA A 210 4.26 -25.01 -20.80
N LYS A 211 4.63 -25.68 -21.89
CA LYS A 211 4.47 -27.11 -22.09
C LYS A 211 4.89 -27.80 -20.79
N LYS A 212 4.03 -28.65 -20.22
CA LYS A 212 4.35 -29.48 -19.07
C LYS A 212 5.53 -30.38 -19.45
N THR A 213 6.76 -29.89 -19.31
CA THR A 213 7.94 -30.73 -19.29
C THR A 213 7.96 -31.32 -17.89
N ARG A 214 7.40 -32.53 -17.81
CA ARG A 214 7.53 -33.40 -16.66
C ARG A 214 9.01 -33.77 -16.56
N THR A 215 9.77 -33.00 -15.79
CA THR A 215 11.09 -33.42 -15.31
C THR A 215 10.91 -34.02 -13.92
N ASP A 216 10.52 -35.29 -13.94
CA ASP A 216 10.88 -36.21 -12.85
C ASP A 216 12.42 -36.33 -12.87
N ALA A 217 13.06 -36.17 -11.71
CA ALA A 217 14.52 -36.22 -11.44
C ALA A 217 15.34 -34.94 -11.73
N GLY A 218 15.32 -34.01 -10.77
CA GLY A 218 16.20 -32.83 -10.70
C GLY A 218 15.50 -31.71 -9.95
N GLY A 219 15.48 -31.78 -8.61
CA GLY A 219 14.68 -30.88 -7.78
C GLY A 219 15.01 -29.41 -8.04
N GLU A 220 14.05 -28.69 -8.63
CA GLU A 220 14.14 -27.25 -8.81
C GLU A 220 14.23 -26.62 -7.41
N GLN A 221 15.34 -25.96 -7.10
CA GLN A 221 15.57 -25.39 -5.78
C GLN A 221 14.65 -24.18 -5.61
N VAL A 222 13.55 -24.34 -4.87
CA VAL A 222 12.61 -23.25 -4.59
C VAL A 222 13.22 -22.30 -3.55
N PRO A 223 13.17 -20.96 -3.73
CA PRO A 223 13.70 -20.03 -2.75
C PRO A 223 12.96 -20.14 -1.41
N LEU A 224 13.70 -20.23 -0.30
CA LEU A 224 13.16 -20.45 1.04
C LEU A 224 13.43 -19.26 1.96
N LEU A 225 12.40 -18.80 2.66
CA LEU A 225 12.49 -17.75 3.66
C LEU A 225 13.02 -18.31 5.00
N VAL A 226 14.24 -17.95 5.39
CA VAL A 226 14.96 -18.64 6.49
C VAL A 226 14.96 -17.87 7.83
N LYS A 227 14.57 -16.60 7.84
CA LYS A 227 14.64 -15.74 9.05
C LYS A 227 13.32 -15.56 9.82
N HIS A 228 12.28 -16.36 9.53
CA HIS A 228 10.98 -16.35 10.21
C HIS A 228 10.46 -14.95 10.57
N PRO A 229 10.27 -14.05 9.58
CA PRO A 229 9.90 -12.66 9.86
C PRO A 229 8.51 -12.54 10.46
N ILE A 230 8.24 -11.41 11.12
CA ILE A 230 6.97 -11.11 11.78
C ILE A 230 6.01 -10.26 10.92
N ASP A 231 6.52 -9.69 9.83
CA ASP A 231 5.75 -8.85 8.91
C ASP A 231 6.28 -9.03 7.47
N LEU A 232 5.35 -9.04 6.53
CA LEU A 232 5.61 -9.06 5.09
C LEU A 232 4.89 -7.85 4.47
N VAL A 233 5.66 -6.93 3.90
CA VAL A 233 5.18 -5.65 3.34
C VAL A 233 5.34 -5.70 1.83
N ILE A 234 4.25 -5.47 1.10
CA ILE A 234 4.17 -5.46 -0.36
C ILE A 234 3.84 -4.03 -0.80
N GLN A 235 4.75 -3.36 -1.50
CA GLN A 235 4.68 -1.92 -1.77
C GLN A 235 4.58 -1.56 -3.25
N ASN A 236 3.71 -0.60 -3.54
CA ASN A 236 3.59 0.11 -4.82
C ASN A 236 4.13 1.55 -4.76
N ILE A 237 4.24 2.14 -3.56
CA ILE A 237 4.88 3.44 -3.33
C ILE A 237 5.99 3.33 -2.26
N PRO A 238 6.98 4.23 -2.24
CA PRO A 238 8.14 4.08 -1.36
C PRO A 238 7.83 4.26 0.13
N HIS A 239 6.81 5.07 0.46
CA HIS A 239 6.45 5.40 1.84
C HIS A 239 5.49 4.37 2.45
N VAL A 240 5.59 4.23 3.78
CA VAL A 240 4.67 3.42 4.60
C VAL A 240 4.35 4.10 5.93
N TRP A 241 3.24 3.67 6.53
CA TRP A 241 2.83 4.03 7.90
C TRP A 241 2.58 5.53 8.13
N GLY A 242 2.23 6.27 7.08
CA GLY A 242 2.06 7.71 7.15
C GLY A 242 3.38 8.47 7.34
N ARG A 243 4.54 7.87 7.13
CA ARG A 243 5.86 8.48 7.40
C ARG A 243 6.68 8.60 6.12
N GLU A 244 7.57 9.59 6.08
CA GLU A 244 8.58 9.78 5.03
C GLU A 244 9.73 8.76 5.20
N VAL A 245 9.40 7.47 5.10
CA VAL A 245 10.37 6.38 5.11
C VAL A 245 10.39 5.78 3.71
N ASP A 246 11.42 6.08 2.92
CA ASP A 246 11.62 5.50 1.59
C ASP A 246 12.23 4.09 1.73
N LEU A 247 11.37 3.07 1.64
CA LEU A 247 11.81 1.69 1.73
C LEU A 247 12.48 1.17 0.45
N TRP A 248 12.28 1.82 -0.70
CA TRP A 248 12.85 1.39 -1.98
C TRP A 248 14.35 1.67 -2.06
N GLY A 249 14.77 2.86 -1.61
CA GLY A 249 16.15 3.33 -1.75
C GLY A 249 17.15 2.77 -0.72
N GLU A 250 16.68 2.14 0.36
CA GLU A 250 17.49 1.88 1.56
C GLU A 250 17.67 0.40 1.92
N ALA A 251 17.08 -0.52 1.16
CA ALA A 251 17.15 -1.97 1.42
C ALA A 251 18.53 -2.56 1.05
N GLN A 252 19.53 -2.35 1.91
CA GLN A 252 20.88 -2.92 1.80
C GLN A 252 21.03 -4.29 2.47
N SER A 253 20.16 -4.60 3.45
CA SER A 253 20.13 -5.90 4.14
C SER A 253 18.96 -6.73 3.61
N GLY A 254 19.02 -8.06 3.70
CA GLY A 254 17.91 -8.95 3.34
C GLY A 254 18.22 -10.07 2.36
N LEU A 255 19.40 -10.07 1.73
CA LEU A 255 19.85 -11.19 0.89
C LEU A 255 19.81 -12.50 1.67
N GLU A 256 20.31 -12.45 2.90
CA GLU A 256 20.25 -13.45 3.97
C GLU A 256 18.87 -14.02 4.32
N SER A 257 17.77 -13.34 3.98
CA SER A 257 16.42 -13.74 4.42
C SER A 257 15.87 -14.82 3.53
N VAL A 258 16.38 -14.95 2.30
CA VAL A 258 15.98 -15.99 1.34
C VAL A 258 17.21 -16.79 0.90
N GLN A 259 17.15 -18.10 1.07
CA GLN A 259 18.15 -19.05 0.58
C GLN A 259 17.65 -19.75 -0.69
N GLY A 260 18.57 -20.29 -1.50
CA GLY A 260 18.21 -21.00 -2.73
C GLY A 260 17.53 -20.09 -3.76
N ARG A 261 17.92 -18.82 -3.83
CA ARG A 261 17.40 -17.88 -4.83
C ARG A 261 17.69 -18.42 -6.22
N GLN A 262 16.66 -18.50 -7.05
CA GLN A 262 16.84 -18.94 -8.43
C GLN A 262 17.50 -17.85 -9.26
N PRO A 263 18.54 -18.17 -10.05
CA PRO A 263 19.10 -17.25 -11.03
C PRO A 263 18.00 -16.74 -11.96
N LEU A 264 18.01 -15.45 -12.27
CA LEU A 264 17.04 -14.80 -13.15
C LEU A 264 15.59 -14.77 -12.62
N GLY A 265 15.34 -15.22 -11.38
CA GLY A 265 14.03 -15.17 -10.74
C GLY A 265 13.69 -13.80 -10.13
N PRO A 266 12.45 -13.56 -9.68
CA PRO A 266 12.03 -12.31 -9.04
C PRO A 266 12.76 -12.04 -7.70
N THR A 267 13.30 -13.10 -7.09
CA THR A 267 14.11 -13.01 -5.88
C THR A 267 15.59 -12.80 -6.18
N ASP A 268 16.04 -12.81 -7.43
CA ASP A 268 17.44 -12.59 -7.78
C ASP A 268 17.77 -11.08 -7.77
N PRO A 269 18.69 -10.61 -6.91
CA PRO A 269 19.07 -9.21 -6.84
C PRO A 269 19.64 -8.65 -8.15
N SER A 270 20.21 -9.51 -9.02
CA SER A 270 20.73 -9.08 -10.31
C SER A 270 19.62 -8.64 -11.28
N GLN A 271 18.39 -9.09 -11.06
CA GLN A 271 17.22 -8.77 -11.88
C GLN A 271 16.42 -7.57 -11.35
N TRP A 272 16.75 -7.11 -10.15
CA TRP A 272 16.06 -6.02 -9.51
C TRP A 272 16.35 -4.70 -10.20
N GLN A 273 15.28 -4.03 -10.63
CA GLN A 273 15.36 -2.69 -11.17
C GLN A 273 15.08 -1.66 -10.08
N PRO A 274 15.50 -0.40 -10.24
CA PRO A 274 15.00 0.69 -9.42
C PRO A 274 13.46 0.71 -9.51
N GLN A 275 12.80 0.47 -8.38
CA GLN A 275 11.34 0.42 -8.32
C GLN A 275 10.72 1.76 -8.70
N ARG A 276 9.61 1.70 -9.43
CA ARG A 276 8.74 2.84 -9.72
C ARG A 276 7.30 2.50 -9.41
N ALA A 277 6.46 3.51 -9.26
CA ALA A 277 5.04 3.32 -9.00
C ALA A 277 4.23 3.03 -10.27
N ASN A 278 4.87 2.91 -11.44
CA ASN A 278 4.25 2.80 -12.76
C ASN A 278 4.90 1.71 -13.64
N ASP A 279 5.59 0.75 -13.03
CA ASP A 279 6.39 -0.27 -13.71
C ASP A 279 5.71 -1.67 -13.75
N GLY A 280 4.48 -1.79 -13.23
CA GLY A 280 3.75 -3.04 -13.15
C GLY A 280 4.38 -4.07 -12.21
N ARG A 281 5.22 -3.63 -11.26
CA ARG A 281 5.86 -4.47 -10.25
C ARG A 281 5.54 -4.01 -8.83
N LEU A 282 5.62 -4.93 -7.88
CA LEU A 282 5.55 -4.66 -6.45
C LEU A 282 6.84 -5.08 -5.76
N GLU A 283 7.26 -4.28 -4.79
CA GLU A 283 8.36 -4.62 -3.90
C GLU A 283 7.87 -5.45 -2.73
N VAL A 284 8.54 -6.57 -2.46
CA VAL A 284 8.20 -7.41 -1.32
C VAL A 284 9.34 -7.38 -0.32
N MET A 285 9.02 -6.96 0.90
CA MET A 285 9.96 -6.75 1.99
C MET A 285 9.53 -7.48 3.25
N VAL A 286 10.50 -7.89 4.07
CA VAL A 286 10.24 -8.53 5.36
C VAL A 286 10.79 -7.73 6.53
N ILE A 287 10.12 -7.84 7.67
CA ILE A 287 10.58 -7.33 8.96
C ILE A 287 10.86 -8.53 9.86
N SER A 288 12.12 -8.74 10.19
CA SER A 288 12.58 -9.97 10.85
C SER A 288 12.12 -10.10 12.30
N ASN A 289 12.17 -9.01 13.08
CA ASN A 289 11.85 -9.06 14.50
C ASN A 289 11.48 -7.69 15.06
N LEU A 290 11.03 -7.72 16.33
CA LEU A 290 10.59 -6.56 17.09
C LEU A 290 11.67 -5.47 17.24
N PHE A 291 12.93 -5.88 17.35
CA PHE A 291 14.04 -4.95 17.46
C PHE A 291 14.29 -4.20 16.14
N SER A 292 14.16 -4.90 15.00
CA SER A 292 14.12 -4.27 13.68
C SER A 292 12.94 -3.30 13.57
N TYR A 293 11.76 -3.68 14.07
CA TYR A 293 10.58 -2.81 14.09
C TYR A 293 10.79 -1.54 14.95
N LEU A 294 11.32 -1.67 16.17
CA LEU A 294 11.62 -0.55 17.07
C LEU A 294 12.71 0.37 16.51
N LYS A 295 13.77 -0.17 15.91
CA LYS A 295 14.80 0.61 15.23
C LYS A 295 14.22 1.44 14.07
N LYS A 296 13.25 0.89 13.34
CA LYS A 296 12.54 1.63 12.28
C LYS A 296 11.66 2.75 12.84
N LEU A 297 10.97 2.51 13.95
CA LEU A 297 10.23 3.56 14.64
C LEU A 297 11.15 4.73 15.05
N ALA A 298 12.43 4.43 15.35
CA ALA A 298 13.50 5.38 15.65
C ALA A 298 14.28 5.88 14.41
N ASN A 299 13.77 5.68 13.19
CA ASN A 299 14.34 6.17 11.93
C ASN A 299 15.74 5.61 11.57
N TYR A 300 16.10 4.41 12.07
CA TYR A 300 17.30 3.69 11.63
C TYR A 300 17.01 2.90 10.35
N ARG A 301 17.62 3.38 9.26
CA ARG A 301 17.28 3.13 7.85
C ARG A 301 17.76 1.79 7.25
N LYS A 302 18.77 1.13 7.84
CA LYS A 302 19.49 -0.02 7.22
C LYS A 302 18.92 -1.43 7.47
N HIS A 303 17.67 -1.59 7.91
CA HIS A 303 17.18 -2.86 8.48
C HIS A 303 15.90 -3.44 7.84
N VAL A 304 15.59 -3.05 6.59
CA VAL A 304 14.46 -3.62 5.84
C VAL A 304 15.01 -4.59 4.82
N SER A 305 14.44 -5.80 4.79
CA SER A 305 14.92 -6.87 3.93
C SER A 305 14.06 -7.02 2.70
N ARG A 306 14.52 -6.49 1.56
CA ARG A 306 13.92 -6.78 0.26
C ARG A 306 14.12 -8.26 -0.07
N ILE A 307 13.04 -8.97 -0.33
CA ILE A 307 13.09 -10.41 -0.66
C ILE A 307 12.87 -10.67 -2.14
N GLY A 308 12.16 -9.78 -2.85
CA GLY A 308 12.02 -9.85 -4.29
C GLY A 308 11.19 -8.70 -4.86
N GLN A 309 11.21 -8.59 -6.18
CA GLN A 309 10.41 -7.65 -6.97
C GLN A 309 9.56 -8.47 -7.92
N PHE A 310 8.24 -8.33 -7.82
CA PHE A 310 7.29 -9.24 -8.48
C PHE A 310 6.43 -8.48 -9.47
N ALA A 311 6.41 -8.93 -10.72
CA ALA A 311 5.47 -8.44 -11.72
C ALA A 311 4.10 -9.10 -11.53
N SER A 312 3.05 -8.44 -12.04
CA SER A 312 1.72 -9.03 -12.05
C SER A 312 1.59 -10.20 -13.04
N PRO A 313 0.78 -11.23 -12.75
CA PRO A 313 0.13 -11.51 -11.47
C PRO A 313 0.93 -12.47 -10.60
N PHE A 314 0.84 -12.29 -9.28
CA PHE A 314 1.46 -13.18 -8.30
C PHE A 314 0.60 -13.34 -7.04
N SER A 315 0.83 -14.40 -6.28
CA SER A 315 0.10 -14.67 -5.04
C SER A 315 1.02 -15.08 -3.90
N ILE A 316 0.61 -14.70 -2.68
CA ILE A 316 1.11 -15.28 -1.44
C ILE A 316 0.22 -16.47 -1.12
N GLU A 317 0.79 -17.67 -1.10
CA GLU A 317 0.09 -18.91 -0.78
C GLU A 317 0.28 -19.25 0.70
N PHE A 318 -0.77 -19.78 1.31
CA PHE A 318 -0.80 -20.16 2.73
C PHE A 318 -0.87 -21.67 2.90
N TRP A 319 -0.41 -22.16 4.04
CA TRP A 319 -0.52 -23.56 4.41
C TRP A 319 -2.00 -23.95 4.56
N PRO A 320 -2.43 -25.06 3.93
CA PRO A 320 -3.72 -25.67 4.23
C PRO A 320 -3.85 -25.97 5.73
N PRO A 321 -5.05 -25.87 6.34
CA PRO A 321 -5.24 -26.05 7.78
C PRO A 321 -4.69 -27.37 8.34
N ASP A 322 -4.72 -28.43 7.53
CA ASP A 322 -4.28 -29.79 7.78
C ASP A 322 -2.77 -30.04 7.55
N GLN A 323 -2.09 -29.15 6.82
CA GLN A 323 -0.67 -29.30 6.43
C GLN A 323 0.25 -28.32 7.13
N ARG A 324 -0.24 -27.65 8.18
CA ARG A 324 0.53 -26.64 8.88
C ARG A 324 1.73 -27.26 9.58
N PRO A 325 2.90 -26.59 9.57
CA PRO A 325 4.04 -27.05 10.34
C PRO A 325 3.62 -27.21 11.81
N HIS A 326 3.92 -28.37 12.41
CA HIS A 326 3.78 -28.61 13.85
C HIS A 326 4.82 -27.79 14.65
N GLN A 327 4.93 -26.49 14.40
CA GLN A 327 5.65 -25.61 15.32
C GLN A 327 4.76 -25.34 16.52
N ALA A 328 5.37 -25.21 17.69
CA ALA A 328 4.68 -24.88 18.92
C ALA A 328 3.77 -23.66 18.69
N GLN A 329 2.46 -23.88 18.68
CA GLN A 329 1.44 -22.85 18.43
C GLN A 329 1.42 -21.90 19.63
N ARG A 330 2.33 -20.92 19.62
CA ARG A 330 2.66 -20.07 20.77
C ARG A 330 1.64 -18.96 20.97
N SER A 331 0.98 -18.52 19.91
CA SER A 331 -0.06 -17.49 19.96
C SER A 331 -1.46 -18.07 19.72
N ARG A 332 -2.49 -17.33 20.19
CA ARG A 332 -3.89 -17.63 19.85
C ARG A 332 -4.11 -17.61 18.32
N HIS A 333 -3.46 -16.69 17.63
CA HIS A 333 -3.61 -16.52 16.18
C HIS A 333 -3.03 -17.70 15.39
N GLU A 334 -1.92 -18.28 15.83
CA GLU A 334 -1.40 -19.53 15.24
C GLU A 334 -2.33 -20.72 15.49
N ARG A 335 -2.84 -20.87 16.73
CA ARG A 335 -3.79 -21.94 17.07
C ARG A 335 -5.05 -21.87 16.22
N ASP A 336 -5.63 -20.68 16.11
CA ASP A 336 -6.89 -20.43 15.43
C ASP A 336 -6.73 -20.29 13.89
N ASN A 337 -5.49 -20.34 13.38
CA ASN A 337 -5.12 -20.11 11.98
C ASN A 337 -5.59 -18.75 11.43
N VAL A 338 -5.38 -17.71 12.22
CA VAL A 338 -5.82 -16.35 11.91
C VAL A 338 -4.63 -15.46 11.60
N ILE A 339 -4.62 -14.87 10.40
CA ILE A 339 -3.69 -13.81 10.02
C ILE A 339 -4.43 -12.50 9.80
N CYS A 340 -3.84 -11.41 10.28
CA CYS A 340 -4.35 -10.07 10.02
C CYS A 340 -3.50 -9.38 8.97
N LEU A 341 -4.16 -8.59 8.14
CA LEU A 341 -3.51 -7.82 7.10
C LEU A 341 -4.03 -6.38 7.09
N MET A 342 -3.22 -5.48 6.56
CA MET A 342 -3.61 -4.11 6.27
C MET A 342 -3.44 -3.87 4.77
N CYS A 343 -4.41 -3.22 4.13
CA CYS A 343 -4.35 -2.76 2.74
C CYS A 343 -4.73 -1.28 2.73
N ASP A 344 -3.80 -0.39 2.33
CA ASP A 344 -4.01 1.07 2.25
C ASP A 344 -4.66 1.70 3.51
N GLY A 345 -4.29 1.21 4.70
CA GLY A 345 -4.79 1.69 5.99
C GLY A 345 -6.12 1.09 6.45
N GLU A 346 -6.66 0.14 5.68
CA GLU A 346 -7.81 -0.68 6.09
C GLU A 346 -7.35 -2.04 6.58
N PHE A 347 -8.06 -2.61 7.56
CA PHE A 347 -7.63 -3.82 8.25
C PHE A 347 -8.57 -4.97 7.98
N TYR A 348 -8.00 -6.15 7.78
CA TYR A 348 -8.72 -7.38 7.51
C TYR A 348 -8.17 -8.52 8.34
N GLU A 349 -9.05 -9.46 8.68
CA GLU A 349 -8.73 -10.71 9.33
C GLU A 349 -9.10 -11.86 8.40
N MET A 350 -8.19 -12.82 8.27
CA MET A 350 -8.39 -14.04 7.50
C MET A 350 -8.22 -15.24 8.43
N LYS A 351 -9.27 -16.04 8.58
CA LYS A 351 -9.21 -17.36 9.19
C LYS A 351 -9.03 -18.41 8.11
N ASP A 352 -8.15 -19.38 8.35
CA ASP A 352 -7.77 -20.42 7.38
C ASP A 352 -7.47 -19.82 6.00
N PRO A 353 -6.50 -18.88 5.92
CA PRO A 353 -6.17 -18.20 4.68
C PRO A 353 -5.71 -19.22 3.64
N LYS A 354 -6.10 -18.98 2.38
CA LYS A 354 -5.70 -19.79 1.23
C LYS A 354 -4.68 -19.07 0.37
N ALA A 355 -5.02 -17.85 -0.07
CA ALA A 355 -4.15 -17.03 -0.90
C ALA A 355 -4.49 -15.54 -0.79
N VAL A 356 -3.47 -14.70 -0.97
CA VAL A 356 -3.63 -13.27 -1.27
C VAL A 356 -2.98 -13.02 -2.63
N THR A 357 -3.77 -12.64 -3.62
CA THR A 357 -3.34 -12.46 -5.02
C THR A 357 -3.26 -10.98 -5.38
N PHE A 358 -2.23 -10.62 -6.16
CA PHE A 358 -1.93 -9.27 -6.60
C PHE A 358 -1.97 -9.23 -8.13
N ASP A 359 -2.98 -8.54 -8.66
CA ASP A 359 -3.18 -8.33 -10.08
C ASP A 359 -3.04 -6.83 -10.41
N TRP A 360 -2.32 -6.48 -11.46
CA TRP A 360 -2.29 -5.12 -11.97
C TRP A 360 -3.69 -4.81 -12.54
N CYS A 361 -4.30 -3.74 -12.05
CA CYS A 361 -5.68 -3.40 -12.37
C CYS A 361 -5.77 -2.26 -13.39
N ALA A 362 -5.08 -1.17 -13.12
CA ALA A 362 -5.15 0.05 -13.91
C ALA A 362 -3.90 0.89 -13.65
N GLN A 363 -3.70 1.93 -14.44
CA GLN A 363 -2.72 2.97 -14.19
C GLN A 363 -3.43 4.32 -14.29
N ILE A 364 -3.25 5.17 -13.30
CA ILE A 364 -3.87 6.49 -13.24
C ILE A 364 -2.82 7.59 -13.36
N TRP A 365 -3.24 8.75 -13.84
CA TRP A 365 -2.43 9.95 -13.80
C TRP A 365 -2.65 10.71 -12.50
N THR A 366 -1.55 11.05 -11.83
CA THR A 366 -1.55 11.83 -10.59
C THR A 366 -0.80 13.14 -10.78
N LEU A 367 -1.12 14.15 -9.96
CA LEU A 367 -0.41 15.43 -9.90
C LEU A 367 0.43 15.49 -8.63
N GLY A 368 1.76 15.47 -8.79
CA GLY A 368 2.70 15.66 -7.70
C GLY A 368 3.49 16.96 -7.83
N TYR A 369 4.05 17.42 -6.72
CA TYR A 369 4.88 18.61 -6.63
C TYR A 369 6.14 18.49 -7.50
N HIS A 370 6.46 19.56 -8.23
CA HIS A 370 7.55 19.64 -9.20
C HIS A 370 8.31 20.96 -9.05
N ASP A 371 8.80 21.24 -7.84
CA ASP A 371 9.69 22.39 -7.63
C ASP A 371 10.74 22.09 -6.55
N GLY A 372 12.00 22.37 -6.87
CA GLY A 372 13.15 22.22 -5.99
C GLY A 372 13.26 20.87 -5.26
N GLU A 373 13.66 20.94 -3.99
CA GLU A 373 13.94 19.79 -3.12
C GLU A 373 12.68 19.05 -2.65
N LYS A 374 11.49 19.62 -2.86
CA LYS A 374 10.20 19.02 -2.47
C LYS A 374 9.56 18.20 -3.59
N MET A 375 10.27 17.99 -4.69
CA MET A 375 9.74 17.22 -5.82
C MET A 375 9.23 15.86 -5.33
N GLY A 376 7.98 15.54 -5.65
CA GLY A 376 7.38 14.27 -5.30
C GLY A 376 8.21 13.13 -5.89
N ARG A 377 8.44 12.08 -5.10
CA ARG A 377 9.27 10.94 -5.54
C ARG A 377 8.72 10.30 -6.82
N ILE A 378 7.40 10.13 -6.92
CA ILE A 378 6.77 9.55 -8.12
C ILE A 378 6.99 10.46 -9.35
N VAL A 379 6.91 11.78 -9.17
CA VAL A 379 7.16 12.76 -10.25
C VAL A 379 8.61 12.72 -10.70
N HIS A 380 9.55 12.69 -9.75
CA HIS A 380 10.96 12.57 -10.03
C HIS A 380 11.25 11.32 -10.88
N ASP A 381 10.67 10.18 -10.50
CA ASP A 381 10.90 8.90 -11.19
C ASP A 381 10.27 8.88 -12.59
N GLU A 382 9.08 9.49 -12.78
CA GLU A 382 8.46 9.68 -14.10
C GLU A 382 9.33 10.52 -15.04
N ILE A 383 9.82 11.67 -14.55
CA ILE A 383 10.64 12.58 -15.36
C ILE A 383 11.97 11.95 -15.71
N LYS A 384 12.61 11.27 -14.76
CA LYS A 384 13.88 10.59 -14.98
C LYS A 384 13.72 9.51 -16.05
N HIS A 385 12.62 8.76 -16.03
CA HIS A 385 12.34 7.76 -17.04
C HIS A 385 12.06 8.36 -18.42
N ALA A 386 11.26 9.43 -18.49
CA ALA A 386 10.94 10.11 -19.74
C ALA A 386 12.16 10.75 -20.43
N ARG A 387 13.28 10.97 -19.72
CA ARG A 387 14.54 11.45 -20.29
C ARG A 387 15.45 10.34 -20.84
N LEU A 388 15.20 9.09 -20.46
CA LEU A 388 16.01 7.94 -20.84
C LEU A 388 15.48 7.20 -22.08
N ASN A 389 14.21 7.45 -22.42
CA ASN A 389 13.56 6.99 -23.65
C ASN A 389 13.35 8.19 -24.59
#